data_AF-A0A3M9ZZ57-F1
#
_entry.id   AF-A0A3M9ZZ57-F1
#
_cell.length_a   1.000
_cell.length_b   1.000
_cell.length_c   1.000
_cell.angle_alpha   90.00
_cell.angle_beta   90.00
_cell.angle_gamma   90.00
#
_symmetry.space_group_name_H-M   'P 1'
#
loop_
_entity.id
_entity.type
_entity.pdbx_description
1 polymer ?
#
loop_
_entity_poly.entity_id
_entity_poly.type
_entity_poly.pdbx_seq_one_letter_code
_entity_poly.pdbx_strand_id
1 'polypeptide(L)' 'SLSVRAANAISMLDDVTQDPNMPSYVRTQLWQAVSKLESIRE' A
#
# COMPACT_ATOMS: atom_id res chain seq x y z
N SER A 1 2.47 -16.16 -7.86
CA SER A 1 1.08 -16.23 -7.37
C SER A 1 0.52 -14.81 -7.23
N LEU A 2 -0.80 -14.65 -7.17
CA LEU A 2 -1.43 -13.35 -6.97
C LEU A 2 -1.02 -12.72 -5.62
N SER A 3 -0.95 -13.53 -4.56
CA SER A 3 -0.51 -13.11 -3.22
C SER A 3 0.92 -12.54 -3.19
N VAL A 4 1.86 -13.12 -3.94
CA VAL A 4 3.23 -12.58 -4.03
C VAL A 4 3.25 -11.21 -4.74
N ARG A 5 2.40 -11.02 -5.76
CA ARG A 5 2.27 -9.72 -6.44
C ARG A 5 1.63 -8.68 -5.52
N ALA A 6 0.64 -9.08 -4.72
CA ALA A 6 0.04 -8.22 -3.70
C ALA A 6 1.07 -7.81 -2.63
N ALA A 7 1.88 -8.75 -2.13
CA ALA A 7 2.95 -8.46 -1.18
C ALA A 7 3.98 -7.46 -1.74
N ASN A 8 4.41 -7.64 -3.00
CA ASN A 8 5.31 -6.70 -3.67
C ASN A 8 4.68 -5.30 -3.81
N ALA A 9 3.40 -5.22 -4.17
CA ALA A 9 2.69 -3.95 -4.29
C ALA A 9 2.56 -3.23 -2.94
N ILE A 10 2.28 -3.97 -1.85
CA ILE A 10 2.26 -3.41 -0.49
C ILE A 10 3.63 -2.82 -0.14
N SER A 11 4.72 -3.57 -0.40
CA SER A 11 6.08 -3.07 -0.14
C SER A 11 6.38 -1.76 -0.88
N MET A 12 5.98 -1.65 -2.16
CA MET A 12 6.17 -0.43 -2.93
C MET A 12 5.35 0.75 -2.40
N LEU A 13 4.12 0.49 -1.92
CA LEU A 13 3.30 1.54 -1.31
C LEU A 13 3.89 2.00 0.03
N ASP A 14 4.47 1.08 0.80
CA ASP A 14 5.07 1.39 2.10
C ASP A 14 6.26 2.36 1.92
N ASP A 15 7.10 2.15 0.91
CA ASP A 15 8.17 3.10 0.54
C ASP A 15 7.63 4.50 0.25
N VAL A 16 6.48 4.60 -0.43
CA VAL A 16 5.83 5.89 -0.70
C VAL A 16 5.33 6.53 0.60
N THR A 17 4.77 5.77 1.56
CA THR A 17 4.28 6.32 2.85
C THR A 17 5.34 7.03 3.68
N GLN A 18 6.61 6.73 3.44
CA GLN A 18 7.76 7.32 4.12
C GLN A 18 8.05 8.75 3.65
N ASP A 19 7.43 9.25 2.57
CA ASP A 19 7.61 10.63 2.12
C ASP A 19 7.02 11.61 3.15
N PRO A 20 7.85 12.48 3.77
CA PRO A 20 7.39 13.45 4.77
C PRO A 20 6.56 14.59 4.16
N ASN A 21 6.65 14.84 2.85
CA ASN A 21 5.90 15.89 2.16
C ASN A 21 4.51 15.43 1.69
N MET A 22 4.12 14.20 2.01
CA MET A 22 2.88 13.63 1.49
C MET A 22 1.64 14.28 2.11
N PRO A 23 0.68 14.76 1.29
CA PRO A 23 -0.59 15.28 1.77
C PRO A 23 -1.41 14.22 2.53
N SER A 24 -2.15 14.65 3.56
CA SER A 24 -2.95 13.76 4.43
C SER A 24 -3.97 12.92 3.65
N TYR A 25 -4.63 13.50 2.65
CA TYR A 25 -5.58 12.79 1.79
C TYR A 25 -4.93 11.61 1.03
N VAL A 26 -3.68 11.78 0.58
CA VAL A 26 -2.94 10.73 -0.14
C VAL A 26 -2.61 9.59 0.82
N ARG A 27 -2.19 9.90 2.05
CA ARG A 27 -1.93 8.90 3.10
C ARG A 27 -3.17 8.04 3.37
N THR A 28 -4.36 8.66 3.46
CA THR A 28 -5.63 7.93 3.64
C THR A 28 -5.94 7.02 2.46
N GLN A 29 -5.75 7.49 1.23
CA GLN A 29 -5.96 6.65 0.04
C GLN A 29 -4.97 5.47 -0.02
N LEU A 30 -3.71 5.70 0.36
CA LEU A 30 -2.71 4.65 0.38
C LEU A 30 -3.07 3.56 1.39
N TRP A 31 -3.52 3.95 2.58
CA TRP A 31 -4.04 3.02 3.58
C TRP A 31 -5.18 2.16 3.03
N GLN A 32 -6.15 2.77 2.34
CA GLN A 32 -7.24 2.03 1.71
C GLN A 32 -6.76 1.07 0.62
N ALA A 33 -5.73 1.44 -0.14
CA ALA A 33 -5.12 0.58 -1.16
C ALA A 33 -4.39 -0.61 -0.53
N VAL A 34 -3.60 -0.37 0.53
CA VAL A 34 -2.89 -1.42 1.29
C VAL A 34 -3.89 -2.41 1.87
N SER A 35 -4.97 -1.96 2.54
CA SER A 35 -5.97 -2.87 3.11
C SER A 35 -6.64 -3.78 2.06
N LYS A 36 -6.87 -3.27 0.83
CA LYS A 36 -7.38 -4.08 -0.28
C LYS A 36 -6.35 -5.09 -0.81
N LEU A 37 -5.07 -4.72 -0.83
CA LEU A 37 -4.01 -5.63 -1.25
C LEU A 37 -3.77 -6.72 -0.19
N GLU A 38 -3.91 -6.39 1.09
CA GLU A 38 -3.81 -7.37 2.18
C GLU A 38 -4.87 -8.47 2.06
N SER A 39 -6.12 -8.12 1.71
CA SER A 39 -7.18 -9.11 1.50
C SER A 39 -6.96 -10.03 0.29
N ILE A 40 -6.02 -9.69 -0.61
CA ILE A 40 -5.64 -10.52 -1.77
C ILE A 40 -4.38 -11.34 -1.47
N ARG A 41 -3.56 -10.88 -0.52
CA ARG A 41 -2.36 -11.57 -0.06
C ARG A 41 -2.75 -12.79 0.79
N GLU A 42 -3.72 -12.61 1.70
CA GLU A 42 -4.39 -13.68 2.46
C GLU A 42 -5.10 -14.67 1.52
#